data_AF-A0A7W7YCK7-F1
#
_entry.id   AF-A0A7W7YCK7-F1
#
_cell.length_a   1.000
_cell.length_b   1.000
_cell.length_c   1.000
_cell.angle_alpha   90.00
_cell.angle_beta   90.00
_cell.angle_gamma   90.00
#
_symmetry.space_group_name_H-M   'P 1'
#
loop_
_entity.id
_entity.type
_entity.pdbx_description
1 polymer ?
#
loop_
_entity_poly.entity_id
_entity_poly.type
_entity_poly.pdbx_seq_one_letter_code
_entity_poly.pdbx_strand_id
1 'polypeptide(L)'
;MKKLHISLLALSLAAGALQAQVSTDPVGFTTISVAGNGGSGQPAYTFATLGMYNAVAYQSTTSSVGGSSTLVDASATWADNAYNGASGQITHYVEITSGTGAGTTYDIIGTTAATQSLTLSQPLLAGISAGATYRIRPHWTIAGVFGATNQNGLTGGTSTTADQVLVWNSSTQGYTTYYYKTAGLGGTGWRSFNSTSTDASGTVLYPDDGFIIVRNQSNATSITITGSVKTGQSVIPVPSGYTLLGNVYATSMTLASSGLYTGNSSTGVAGGTSTTADQILIWNPGASGYDTYYYKTSGLGGTGWRSFSSASADASSTPIPAGAAIFVNRIGGSGTGFNWVAPQHPASFN
;
A
#
# COMPACT_ATOMS: atom_id res chain seq x y z
N MET A 1 31.87 28.92 -71.65
CA MET A 1 30.91 29.07 -70.51
C MET A 1 29.89 27.95 -70.67
N LYS A 2 29.58 27.01 -69.76
CA LYS A 2 29.92 26.71 -68.36
C LYS A 2 29.95 25.17 -68.25
N LYS A 3 30.94 24.59 -67.56
CA LYS A 3 30.94 23.16 -67.20
C LYS A 3 30.03 22.96 -65.98
N LEU A 4 28.97 22.17 -66.14
CA LEU A 4 28.03 21.84 -65.07
C LEU A 4 28.65 20.75 -64.20
N HIS A 5 29.08 21.11 -62.98
CA HIS A 5 29.53 20.17 -61.97
C HIS A 5 28.31 19.67 -61.20
N ILE A 6 28.00 18.37 -61.32
CA ILE A 6 26.98 17.72 -60.51
C ILE A 6 27.68 17.23 -59.24
N SER A 7 27.50 17.96 -58.14
CA SER A 7 27.95 17.54 -56.81
C SER A 7 26.87 16.64 -56.19
N LEU A 8 27.23 15.38 -55.96
CA LEU A 8 26.41 14.39 -55.25
C LEU A 8 26.48 14.68 -53.75
N LEU A 9 25.39 15.21 -53.18
CA LEU A 9 25.28 15.46 -51.74
C LEU A 9 24.80 14.16 -51.07
N ALA A 10 25.70 13.46 -50.39
CA ALA A 10 25.35 12.30 -49.56
C ALA A 10 24.69 12.80 -48.27
N LEU A 11 23.38 12.59 -48.15
CA LEU A 11 22.62 12.88 -46.94
C LEU A 11 22.78 11.69 -45.97
N SER A 12 23.72 11.79 -45.02
CA SER A 12 23.84 10.81 -43.94
C SER A 12 22.68 11.00 -42.96
N LEU A 13 21.67 10.13 -43.03
CA LEU A 13 20.68 9.98 -41.95
C LEU A 13 21.42 9.47 -40.71
N ALA A 14 21.68 10.36 -39.75
CA ALA A 14 22.04 9.95 -38.40
C ALA A 14 20.78 9.36 -37.76
N ALA A 15 20.70 8.02 -37.70
CA ALA A 15 19.76 7.33 -36.84
C ALA A 15 20.14 7.67 -35.39
N GLY A 16 19.48 8.68 -34.83
CA GLY A 16 19.57 8.96 -33.40
C GLY A 16 19.01 7.75 -32.66
N ALA A 17 19.88 7.05 -31.91
CA ALA A 17 19.42 6.06 -30.97
C ALA A 17 18.50 6.77 -29.96
N LEU A 18 17.21 6.45 -30.00
CA LEU A 18 16.30 6.68 -28.87
C LEU A 18 16.85 5.85 -27.72
N GLN A 19 17.69 6.45 -26.88
CA GLN A 19 17.96 5.85 -25.58
C GLN A 19 16.65 5.88 -24.81
N ALA A 20 16.13 4.70 -24.47
CA ALA A 20 15.06 4.60 -23.50
C ALA A 20 15.53 5.31 -22.23
N GLN A 21 14.92 6.46 -21.90
CA GLN A 21 15.17 7.13 -20.65
C GLN A 21 14.67 6.20 -19.54
N VAL A 22 15.58 5.57 -18.82
CA VAL A 22 15.23 4.82 -17.61
C VAL A 22 14.88 5.86 -16.55
N SER A 23 13.59 6.15 -16.41
CA SER A 23 13.09 6.95 -15.30
C SER A 23 13.12 6.08 -14.05
N THR A 24 13.97 6.42 -13.08
CA THR A 24 13.88 5.85 -11.74
C THR A 24 12.76 6.57 -10.98
N ASP A 25 12.02 5.85 -10.14
CA ASP A 25 11.07 6.52 -9.24
C ASP A 25 11.81 7.50 -8.32
N PRO A 26 11.23 8.67 -8.00
CA PRO A 26 11.77 9.55 -6.98
C PRO A 26 11.97 8.79 -5.66
N VAL A 27 13.09 9.04 -4.99
CA VAL A 27 13.37 8.49 -3.65
C VAL A 27 13.16 9.56 -2.59
N GLY A 28 12.73 9.15 -1.41
CA GLY A 28 12.50 10.04 -0.29
C GLY A 28 12.36 9.28 1.02
N PHE A 29 11.90 9.98 2.05
CA PHE A 29 11.57 9.38 3.33
C PHE A 29 10.26 9.94 3.87
N THR A 30 9.57 9.14 4.67
CA THR A 30 8.43 9.56 5.49
C THR A 30 8.72 9.26 6.96
N THR A 31 8.04 9.96 7.85
CA THR A 31 8.18 9.77 9.29
C THR A 31 6.82 9.40 9.88
N ILE A 32 6.75 8.23 10.50
CA ILE A 32 5.61 7.83 11.32
C ILE A 32 5.84 8.41 12.72
N SER A 33 4.99 9.35 13.14
CA SER A 33 4.98 9.87 14.50
C SER A 33 4.19 8.93 15.42
N VAL A 34 4.87 8.28 16.35
CA VAL A 34 4.26 7.33 17.29
C VAL A 34 3.97 8.03 18.60
N ALA A 35 2.69 8.16 18.95
CA ALA A 35 2.28 8.76 20.21
C ALA A 35 2.75 7.94 21.42
N GLY A 36 3.18 8.62 22.49
CA GLY A 36 3.38 8.01 23.79
C GLY A 36 2.13 8.15 24.65
N ASN A 37 2.00 7.36 25.71
CA ASN A 37 0.82 7.39 26.58
C ASN A 37 0.78 8.52 27.61
N GLY A 38 1.79 9.41 27.62
CA GLY A 38 1.85 10.55 28.53
C GLY A 38 1.88 10.17 30.02
N GLY A 39 2.21 8.92 30.35
CA GLY A 39 2.21 8.43 31.74
C GLY A 39 0.82 8.04 32.26
N SER A 40 -0.21 8.00 31.42
CA SER A 40 -1.58 7.62 31.81
C SER A 40 -1.75 6.15 32.22
N GLY A 41 -0.77 5.31 31.89
CA GLY A 41 -0.83 3.86 32.10
C GLY A 41 -1.71 3.10 31.09
N GLN A 42 -2.43 3.80 30.21
CA GLN A 42 -3.16 3.21 29.08
C GLN A 42 -2.27 3.24 27.83
N PRO A 43 -2.31 2.25 26.93
CA PRO A 43 -1.51 2.31 25.70
C PRO A 43 -1.94 3.47 24.79
N ALA A 44 -0.96 4.08 24.11
CA ALA A 44 -1.24 5.01 23.01
C ALA A 44 -1.29 4.26 21.68
N TYR A 45 -2.21 4.66 20.80
CA TYR A 45 -2.40 4.03 19.50
C TYR A 45 -1.99 4.98 18.38
N THR A 46 -1.22 4.47 17.43
CA THR A 46 -0.86 5.18 16.20
C THR A 46 -1.26 4.32 15.00
N PHE A 47 -2.14 4.86 14.16
CA PHE A 47 -2.63 4.20 12.95
C PHE A 47 -1.76 4.63 11.79
N ALA A 48 -0.87 3.74 11.37
CA ALA A 48 0.21 4.05 10.46
C ALA A 48 0.11 3.24 9.17
N THR A 49 0.80 3.71 8.15
CA THR A 49 1.10 2.96 6.94
C THR A 49 2.51 3.28 6.48
N LEU A 50 2.99 2.57 5.46
CA LEU A 50 4.35 2.68 4.96
C LEU A 50 4.55 3.97 4.15
N GLY A 51 3.58 4.35 3.31
CA GLY A 51 3.63 5.56 2.46
C GLY A 51 4.83 5.65 1.51
N MET A 52 5.61 4.57 1.41
CA MET A 52 6.85 4.42 0.66
C MET A 52 6.99 2.97 0.19
N TYR A 53 7.74 2.78 -0.89
CA TYR A 53 7.90 1.50 -1.56
C TYR A 53 9.37 1.10 -1.58
N ASN A 54 9.68 -0.19 -1.47
CA ASN A 54 11.04 -0.65 -1.78
C ASN A 54 11.38 -0.39 -3.24
N ALA A 55 12.68 -0.23 -3.55
CA ALA A 55 13.16 -0.02 -4.91
C ALA A 55 12.67 -1.10 -5.90
N VAL A 56 12.51 -0.70 -7.17
CA VAL A 56 12.12 -1.61 -8.25
C VAL A 56 13.25 -2.63 -8.46
N ALA A 57 12.91 -3.92 -8.34
CA ALA A 57 13.83 -5.02 -8.60
C ALA A 57 13.89 -5.37 -10.09
N TYR A 58 12.78 -5.19 -10.81
CA TYR A 58 12.66 -5.45 -12.24
C TYR A 58 11.48 -4.67 -12.82
N GLN A 59 11.55 -4.23 -14.08
CA GLN A 59 10.43 -3.61 -14.79
C GLN A 59 10.52 -3.94 -16.27
N SER A 60 9.37 -4.19 -16.89
CA SER A 60 9.30 -4.60 -18.29
C SER A 60 7.87 -4.49 -18.82
N THR A 61 7.63 -5.09 -19.98
CA THR A 61 6.33 -5.22 -20.64
C THR A 61 5.97 -6.69 -20.75
N THR A 62 4.72 -7.04 -20.44
CA THR A 62 4.22 -8.40 -20.56
C THR A 62 4.21 -8.82 -22.03
N SER A 63 4.78 -9.98 -22.33
CA SER A 63 4.68 -10.59 -23.67
C SER A 63 3.36 -11.33 -23.85
N SER A 64 2.85 -11.93 -22.77
CA SER A 64 1.51 -12.51 -22.74
C SER A 64 1.00 -12.67 -21.31
N VAL A 65 -0.29 -12.97 -21.17
CA VAL A 65 -0.91 -13.39 -19.92
C VAL A 65 -1.30 -14.85 -20.09
N GLY A 66 -0.63 -15.74 -19.36
CA GLY A 66 -0.86 -17.18 -19.39
C GLY A 66 -1.97 -17.56 -18.41
N GLY A 67 -3.10 -18.06 -18.90
CA GLY A 67 -4.26 -18.30 -18.02
C GLY A 67 -4.69 -17.03 -17.28
N SER A 68 -5.33 -17.17 -16.11
CA SER A 68 -5.78 -16.02 -15.32
C SER A 68 -4.75 -15.49 -14.32
N SER A 69 -3.68 -16.23 -14.01
CA SER A 69 -2.76 -15.90 -12.90
C SER A 69 -1.28 -16.05 -13.27
N THR A 70 -0.94 -16.01 -14.55
CA THR A 70 0.46 -16.03 -15.00
C THR A 70 0.78 -14.85 -15.89
N LEU A 71 1.86 -14.14 -15.58
CA LEU A 71 2.47 -13.15 -16.48
C LEU A 71 3.68 -13.78 -17.16
N VAL A 72 3.81 -13.59 -18.47
CA VAL A 72 4.96 -14.05 -19.25
C VAL A 72 5.68 -12.85 -19.84
N ASP A 73 7.00 -12.82 -19.69
CA ASP A 73 7.87 -11.82 -20.30
C ASP A 73 9.00 -12.52 -21.06
N ALA A 74 8.88 -12.56 -22.39
CA ALA A 74 9.85 -13.24 -23.25
C ALA A 74 11.25 -12.60 -23.22
N SER A 75 11.37 -11.37 -22.72
CA SER A 75 12.63 -10.66 -22.53
C SER A 75 13.27 -10.91 -21.17
N ALA A 76 12.57 -11.57 -20.25
CA ALA A 76 13.07 -11.83 -18.92
C ALA A 76 14.20 -12.86 -18.91
N THR A 77 15.20 -12.58 -18.06
CA THR A 77 16.35 -13.45 -17.78
C THR A 77 16.38 -13.84 -16.30
N TRP A 78 15.23 -14.24 -15.76
CA TRP A 78 15.10 -14.60 -14.35
C TRP A 78 15.74 -15.96 -14.05
N ALA A 79 16.25 -16.13 -12.84
CA ALA A 79 16.53 -17.43 -12.27
C ALA A 79 15.24 -18.06 -11.70
N ASP A 80 15.20 -19.38 -11.62
CA ASP A 80 14.11 -20.06 -10.90
C ASP A 80 14.06 -19.56 -9.45
N ASN A 81 12.84 -19.28 -8.98
CA ASN A 81 12.56 -18.77 -7.64
C ASN A 81 13.09 -17.37 -7.31
N ALA A 82 13.48 -16.56 -8.30
CA ALA A 82 14.05 -15.24 -8.05
C ALA A 82 13.15 -14.29 -7.23
N TYR A 83 11.82 -14.42 -7.31
CA TYR A 83 10.87 -13.48 -6.70
C TYR A 83 9.81 -14.10 -5.78
N ASN A 84 9.82 -15.41 -5.53
CA ASN A 84 8.79 -16.11 -4.75
C ASN A 84 9.28 -16.73 -3.43
N GLY A 85 10.47 -16.33 -2.95
CA GLY A 85 11.01 -16.77 -1.65
C GLY A 85 11.13 -18.28 -1.49
N ALA A 86 11.35 -18.73 -0.25
CA ALA A 86 11.20 -20.15 0.09
C ALA A 86 9.71 -20.53 0.16
N SER A 87 9.38 -21.82 0.08
CA SER A 87 7.99 -22.32 0.13
C SER A 87 7.21 -21.73 1.31
N GLY A 88 6.07 -21.11 1.02
CA GLY A 88 5.20 -20.46 2.01
C GLY A 88 5.58 -19.03 2.39
N GLN A 89 6.64 -18.46 1.81
CA GLN A 89 7.01 -17.05 1.99
C GLN A 89 6.58 -16.21 0.79
N ILE A 90 6.10 -15.01 1.06
CA ILE A 90 5.84 -13.98 0.05
C ILE A 90 6.92 -12.91 0.20
N THR A 91 7.70 -12.70 -0.85
CA THR A 91 8.86 -11.77 -0.81
C THR A 91 8.74 -10.62 -1.77
N HIS A 92 8.05 -10.81 -2.90
CA HIS A 92 7.85 -9.79 -3.92
C HIS A 92 6.42 -9.81 -4.44
N TYR A 93 6.04 -8.70 -5.05
CA TYR A 93 4.80 -8.56 -5.80
C TYR A 93 5.10 -7.90 -7.14
N VAL A 94 4.19 -8.13 -8.09
CA VAL A 94 4.10 -7.37 -9.33
C VAL A 94 3.08 -6.25 -9.15
N GLU A 95 3.41 -5.07 -9.67
CA GLU A 95 2.49 -3.96 -9.86
C GLU A 95 2.34 -3.71 -11.36
N ILE A 96 1.11 -3.73 -11.87
CA ILE A 96 0.82 -3.36 -13.25
C ILE A 96 0.81 -1.83 -13.35
N THR A 97 1.55 -1.27 -14.30
CA THR A 97 1.79 0.19 -14.37
C THR A 97 1.12 0.87 -15.56
N SER A 98 0.44 0.13 -16.44
CA SER A 98 -0.34 0.69 -17.56
C SER A 98 -1.57 -0.15 -17.93
N GLY A 99 -2.42 0.43 -18.79
CA GLY A 99 -3.64 -0.20 -19.29
C GLY A 99 -4.70 -0.41 -18.21
N THR A 100 -5.63 -1.33 -18.46
CA THR A 100 -6.77 -1.63 -17.59
C THR A 100 -6.36 -2.05 -16.17
N GLY A 101 -5.18 -2.65 -16.02
CA GLY A 101 -4.66 -3.10 -14.73
C GLY A 101 -3.84 -2.07 -13.96
N ALA A 102 -3.65 -0.85 -14.47
CA ALA A 102 -2.74 0.12 -13.85
C ALA A 102 -3.05 0.32 -12.35
N GLY A 103 -2.05 0.16 -11.50
CA GLY A 103 -2.14 0.28 -10.04
C GLY A 103 -2.54 -1.00 -9.30
N THR A 104 -2.89 -2.09 -9.98
CA THR A 104 -3.16 -3.39 -9.33
C THR A 104 -1.86 -4.10 -8.94
N THR A 105 -1.89 -4.78 -7.78
CA THR A 105 -0.76 -5.54 -7.24
C THR A 105 -1.11 -7.02 -7.04
N TYR A 106 -0.12 -7.89 -7.20
CA TYR A 106 -0.27 -9.33 -7.07
C TYR A 106 0.99 -9.95 -6.49
N ASP A 107 0.86 -10.77 -5.45
CA ASP A 107 2.00 -11.49 -4.90
C ASP A 107 2.54 -12.51 -5.89
N ILE A 108 3.86 -12.60 -5.97
CA ILE A 108 4.53 -13.58 -6.81
C ILE A 108 4.74 -14.85 -5.98
N ILE A 109 4.10 -15.95 -6.39
CA ILE A 109 4.20 -17.26 -5.74
C ILE A 109 5.05 -18.26 -6.54
N GLY A 110 5.43 -17.90 -7.77
CA GLY A 110 6.34 -18.69 -8.60
C GLY A 110 7.08 -17.85 -9.62
N THR A 111 8.34 -18.17 -9.87
CA THR A 111 9.19 -17.60 -10.93
C THR A 111 9.86 -18.76 -11.64
N THR A 112 9.60 -18.92 -12.94
CA THR A 112 10.14 -20.02 -13.74
C THR A 112 10.96 -19.47 -14.90
N ALA A 113 12.24 -19.81 -14.93
CA ALA A 113 13.20 -19.35 -15.92
C ALA A 113 12.90 -19.91 -17.32
N ALA A 114 12.62 -21.22 -17.42
CA ALA A 114 12.43 -21.89 -18.69
C ALA A 114 11.23 -21.36 -19.51
N THR A 115 10.19 -20.89 -18.83
CA THR A 115 8.97 -20.32 -19.44
C THR A 115 8.89 -18.80 -19.29
N GLN A 116 9.91 -18.19 -18.65
CA GLN A 116 10.00 -16.75 -18.38
C GLN A 116 8.70 -16.19 -17.78
N SER A 117 8.19 -16.88 -16.77
CA SER A 117 6.86 -16.64 -16.23
C SER A 117 6.85 -16.40 -14.73
N LEU A 118 5.92 -15.54 -14.30
CA LEU A 118 5.55 -15.30 -12.92
C LEU A 118 4.18 -15.93 -12.67
N THR A 119 4.07 -16.78 -11.66
CA THR A 119 2.79 -17.26 -11.13
C THR A 119 2.37 -16.36 -9.98
N LEU A 120 1.13 -15.90 -10.01
CA LEU A 120 0.57 -14.94 -9.06
C LEU A 120 -0.37 -15.60 -8.05
N SER A 121 -0.49 -15.03 -6.85
CA SER A 121 -1.35 -15.55 -5.77
C SER A 121 -2.84 -15.52 -6.08
N GLN A 122 -3.26 -14.66 -7.02
CA GLN A 122 -4.65 -14.48 -7.40
C GLN A 122 -4.79 -14.18 -8.90
N PRO A 123 -6.00 -14.35 -9.47
CA PRO A 123 -6.27 -13.97 -10.85
C PRO A 123 -6.02 -12.48 -11.12
N LEU A 124 -5.40 -12.19 -12.26
CA LEU A 124 -5.27 -10.86 -12.84
C LEU A 124 -6.65 -10.26 -13.10
N LEU A 125 -6.71 -8.92 -13.00
CA LEU A 125 -7.90 -8.18 -13.38
C LEU A 125 -8.22 -8.43 -14.86
N ALA A 126 -9.49 -8.64 -15.16
CA ALA A 126 -9.96 -8.84 -16.53
C ALA A 126 -9.53 -7.67 -17.43
N GLY A 127 -9.01 -8.00 -18.62
CA GLY A 127 -8.54 -7.01 -19.59
C GLY A 127 -7.07 -6.64 -19.49
N ILE A 128 -6.31 -7.18 -18.53
CA ILE A 128 -4.84 -7.17 -18.60
C ILE A 128 -4.41 -8.13 -19.71
N SER A 129 -3.59 -7.65 -20.64
CA SER A 129 -3.14 -8.41 -21.82
C SER A 129 -1.65 -8.21 -22.09
N ALA A 130 -1.15 -8.85 -23.15
CA ALA A 130 0.17 -8.55 -23.71
C ALA A 130 0.31 -7.04 -23.99
N GLY A 131 1.51 -6.51 -23.79
CA GLY A 131 1.83 -5.09 -23.97
C GLY A 131 1.61 -4.23 -22.71
N ALA A 132 1.07 -4.79 -21.62
CA ALA A 132 0.96 -4.06 -20.35
C ALA A 132 2.34 -3.93 -19.70
N THR A 133 2.69 -2.72 -19.25
CA THR A 133 3.91 -2.50 -18.48
C THR A 133 3.70 -2.89 -17.02
N TYR A 134 4.75 -3.36 -16.37
CA TYR A 134 4.74 -3.74 -14.96
C TYR A 134 6.09 -3.51 -14.30
N ARG A 135 6.08 -3.59 -12.97
CA ARG A 135 7.30 -3.61 -12.15
C ARG A 135 7.19 -4.65 -11.03
N ILE A 136 8.32 -5.20 -10.62
CA ILE A 136 8.46 -6.10 -9.49
C ILE A 136 9.13 -5.34 -8.36
N ARG A 137 8.59 -5.44 -7.16
CA ARG A 137 9.17 -4.87 -5.94
C ARG A 137 9.20 -5.90 -4.82
N PRO A 138 10.21 -5.87 -3.96
CA PRO A 138 10.15 -6.64 -2.73
C PRO A 138 9.11 -6.02 -1.80
N HIS A 139 8.43 -6.88 -1.05
CA HIS A 139 7.55 -6.47 0.04
C HIS A 139 8.34 -5.84 1.17
N TRP A 140 7.69 -4.95 1.92
CA TRP A 140 8.21 -4.55 3.22
C TRP A 140 8.00 -5.67 4.22
N THR A 141 8.89 -5.75 5.21
CA THR A 141 8.74 -6.66 6.33
C THR A 141 8.84 -5.90 7.64
N ILE A 142 8.43 -6.54 8.75
CA ILE A 142 8.69 -6.00 10.10
C ILE A 142 10.17 -5.65 10.26
N ALA A 143 11.08 -6.53 9.85
CA ALA A 143 12.52 -6.24 9.88
C ALA A 143 12.93 -5.10 8.95
N GLY A 144 12.28 -4.95 7.80
CA GLY A 144 12.55 -3.86 6.86
C GLY A 144 12.17 -2.48 7.41
N VAL A 145 11.08 -2.40 8.17
CA VAL A 145 10.57 -1.14 8.73
C VAL A 145 11.22 -0.82 10.08
N PHE A 146 11.20 -1.78 11.01
CA PHE A 146 11.62 -1.57 12.39
C PHE A 146 13.06 -2.03 12.66
N GLY A 147 13.69 -2.74 11.71
CA GLY A 147 15.03 -3.31 11.83
C GLY A 147 15.01 -4.74 12.40
N ALA A 148 15.89 -5.61 11.90
CA ALA A 148 15.98 -7.02 12.34
C ALA A 148 16.30 -7.17 13.85
N THR A 149 17.00 -6.18 14.44
CA THR A 149 17.22 -6.10 15.89
C THR A 149 16.52 -4.88 16.51
N ASN A 150 15.43 -4.43 15.87
CA ASN A 150 14.58 -3.33 16.33
C ASN A 150 15.32 -1.98 16.43
N GLN A 151 16.23 -1.72 15.48
CA GLN A 151 17.08 -0.51 15.45
C GLN A 151 16.31 0.77 15.08
N ASN A 152 15.24 0.66 14.29
CA ASN A 152 14.36 1.79 13.97
C ASN A 152 13.27 1.98 15.03
N GLY A 153 13.21 1.08 16.02
CA GLY A 153 12.82 1.42 17.37
C GLY A 153 11.33 1.30 17.69
N LEU A 154 11.01 0.28 18.46
CA LEU A 154 9.93 0.22 19.44
C LEU A 154 10.53 -0.24 20.78
N THR A 155 9.84 -0.11 21.90
CA THR A 155 10.36 -0.69 23.15
C THR A 155 10.16 -2.21 23.15
N GLY A 156 11.26 -2.97 23.23
CA GLY A 156 11.22 -4.42 23.34
C GLY A 156 10.92 -4.92 24.76
N GLY A 157 10.47 -6.17 24.90
CA GLY A 157 10.08 -6.73 26.19
C GLY A 157 9.40 -8.09 26.10
N THR A 158 8.43 -8.33 26.97
CA THR A 158 7.50 -9.47 26.87
C THR A 158 6.32 -9.11 25.98
N SER A 159 5.40 -10.04 25.74
CA SER A 159 4.15 -9.73 25.03
C SER A 159 3.31 -8.65 25.73
N THR A 160 3.48 -8.43 27.03
CA THR A 160 2.70 -7.45 27.80
C THR A 160 3.44 -6.14 28.04
N THR A 161 4.78 -6.12 28.00
CA THR A 161 5.57 -4.91 28.30
C THR A 161 6.17 -4.26 27.07
N ALA A 162 6.34 -5.00 25.99
CA ALA A 162 6.81 -4.45 24.73
C ALA A 162 5.74 -3.54 24.09
N ASP A 163 6.20 -2.59 23.29
CA ASP A 163 5.33 -1.99 22.28
C ASP A 163 4.96 -3.05 21.23
N GLN A 164 3.81 -2.86 20.59
CA GLN A 164 3.24 -3.87 19.70
C GLN A 164 2.95 -3.28 18.31
N VAL A 165 3.01 -4.14 17.30
CA VAL A 165 2.58 -3.88 15.93
C VAL A 165 1.41 -4.80 15.63
N LEU A 166 0.23 -4.23 15.42
CA LEU A 166 -1.00 -4.94 15.10
C LEU A 166 -1.24 -4.83 13.60
N VAL A 167 -1.26 -5.98 12.93
CA VAL A 167 -1.59 -6.08 11.50
C VAL A 167 -3.00 -6.61 11.38
N TRP A 168 -3.88 -5.83 10.74
CA TRP A 168 -5.28 -6.19 10.52
C TRP A 168 -5.39 -7.19 9.37
N ASN A 169 -6.25 -8.20 9.51
CA ASN A 169 -6.61 -9.11 8.44
C ASN A 169 -8.09 -8.93 8.11
N SER A 170 -8.38 -8.31 6.97
CA SER A 170 -9.76 -8.02 6.51
C SER A 170 -10.57 -9.28 6.18
N SER A 171 -9.93 -10.43 5.93
CA SER A 171 -10.65 -11.69 5.69
C SER A 171 -11.11 -12.35 6.98
N THR A 172 -10.32 -12.28 8.05
CA THR A 172 -10.67 -12.87 9.36
C THR A 172 -11.27 -11.85 10.34
N GLN A 173 -11.28 -10.56 9.98
CA GLN A 173 -11.74 -9.45 10.82
C GLN A 173 -11.05 -9.41 12.19
N GLY A 174 -9.73 -9.61 12.20
CA GLY A 174 -8.94 -9.67 13.43
C GLY A 174 -7.49 -9.22 13.24
N TYR A 175 -6.81 -8.98 14.36
CA TYR A 175 -5.40 -8.58 14.37
C TYR A 175 -4.47 -9.77 14.60
N THR A 176 -3.31 -9.73 13.93
CA THR A 176 -2.13 -10.44 14.43
C THR A 176 -1.20 -9.45 15.11
N THR A 177 -0.81 -9.75 16.34
CA THR A 177 0.04 -8.89 17.17
C THR A 177 1.47 -9.38 17.14
N TYR A 178 2.39 -8.45 16.85
CA TYR A 178 3.83 -8.66 16.83
C TYR A 178 4.53 -7.75 17.83
N TYR A 179 5.67 -8.19 18.33
CA TYR A 179 6.48 -7.43 19.29
C TYR A 179 7.95 -7.86 19.21
N TYR A 180 8.84 -6.97 19.64
CA TYR A 180 10.26 -7.32 19.76
C TYR A 180 10.54 -7.91 21.15
N LYS A 181 10.89 -9.20 21.17
CA LYS A 181 11.17 -9.95 22.39
C LYS A 181 12.64 -9.84 22.77
N THR A 182 12.93 -9.61 24.04
CA THR A 182 14.32 -9.37 24.52
C THR A 182 14.93 -10.51 25.34
N ALA A 183 14.12 -11.46 25.84
CA ALA A 183 14.59 -12.60 26.62
C ALA A 183 13.54 -13.75 26.66
N GLY A 184 13.94 -14.94 27.15
CA GLY A 184 13.06 -16.11 27.36
C GLY A 184 13.07 -17.14 26.22
N LEU A 185 12.16 -18.12 26.24
CA LEU A 185 12.09 -19.21 25.26
C LEU A 185 12.02 -18.69 23.81
N GLY A 186 12.84 -19.25 22.92
CA GLY A 186 12.96 -18.76 21.54
C GLY A 186 13.86 -17.54 21.36
N GLY A 187 14.52 -17.06 22.41
CA GLY A 187 15.56 -16.02 22.34
C GLY A 187 15.02 -14.60 22.08
N THR A 188 15.93 -13.76 21.60
CA THR A 188 15.69 -12.35 21.23
C THR A 188 15.29 -12.25 19.76
N GLY A 189 14.34 -11.36 19.45
CA GLY A 189 13.89 -11.10 18.08
C GLY A 189 12.40 -10.80 17.97
N TRP A 190 11.94 -10.60 16.74
CA TRP A 190 10.53 -10.34 16.43
C TRP A 190 9.70 -11.59 16.60
N ARG A 191 8.62 -11.52 17.38
CA ARG A 191 7.71 -12.65 17.64
C ARG A 191 6.26 -12.24 17.42
N SER A 192 5.41 -13.24 17.20
CA SER A 192 3.96 -13.07 17.21
C SER A 192 3.39 -13.53 18.56
N PHE A 193 2.24 -13.00 18.95
CA PHE A 193 1.50 -13.53 20.10
C PHE A 193 1.05 -14.98 19.86
N ASN A 194 0.84 -15.36 18.61
CA ASN A 194 0.44 -16.71 18.23
C ASN A 194 1.61 -17.70 18.21
N SER A 195 2.87 -17.20 18.16
CA SER A 195 4.07 -18.02 18.30
C SER A 195 5.22 -17.18 18.86
N THR A 196 5.54 -17.43 20.13
CA THR A 196 6.56 -16.68 20.89
C THR A 196 7.98 -17.19 20.66
N SER A 197 8.14 -18.31 19.95
CA SER A 197 9.44 -18.94 19.65
C SER A 197 9.83 -18.89 18.17
N THR A 198 8.89 -18.69 17.26
CA THR A 198 9.16 -18.56 15.82
C THR A 198 9.52 -17.13 15.47
N ASP A 199 10.53 -16.96 14.63
CA ASP A 199 10.90 -15.65 14.12
C ASP A 199 9.82 -15.06 13.20
N ALA A 200 9.39 -13.83 13.52
CA ALA A 200 8.36 -13.10 12.79
C ALA A 200 8.95 -11.91 12.01
N SER A 201 10.29 -11.79 11.94
CA SER A 201 10.97 -10.65 11.34
C SER A 201 10.66 -10.48 9.84
N GLY A 202 10.42 -11.60 9.15
CA GLY A 202 10.03 -11.65 7.73
C GLY A 202 8.53 -11.48 7.46
N THR A 203 7.70 -11.15 8.47
CA THR A 203 6.28 -10.87 8.26
C THR A 203 6.12 -9.70 7.31
N VAL A 204 5.37 -9.90 6.23
CA VAL A 204 5.07 -8.88 5.22
C VAL A 204 4.19 -7.77 5.81
N LEU A 205 4.53 -6.53 5.49
CA LEU A 205 3.68 -5.36 5.68
C LEU A 205 3.36 -4.82 4.28
N TYR A 206 2.09 -4.87 3.89
CA TYR A 206 1.68 -4.43 2.57
C TYR A 206 1.64 -2.88 2.50
N PRO A 207 2.13 -2.26 1.40
CA PRO A 207 2.11 -0.79 1.26
C PRO A 207 0.73 -0.14 1.27
N ASP A 208 -0.30 -0.89 0.86
CA ASP A 208 -1.70 -0.49 0.80
C ASP A 208 -2.49 -0.76 2.08
N ASP A 209 -1.95 -1.60 2.96
CA ASP A 209 -2.50 -1.83 4.29
C ASP A 209 -1.98 -0.78 5.29
N GLY A 210 -2.81 -0.52 6.30
CA GLY A 210 -2.35 0.08 7.54
C GLY A 210 -1.98 -0.96 8.59
N PHE A 211 -1.25 -0.50 9.60
CA PHE A 211 -0.98 -1.23 10.82
C PHE A 211 -1.11 -0.29 12.02
N ILE A 212 -1.30 -0.84 13.20
CA ILE A 212 -1.44 -0.06 14.42
C ILE A 212 -0.20 -0.30 15.29
N ILE A 213 0.46 0.77 15.68
CA ILE A 213 1.48 0.72 16.73
C ILE A 213 0.78 1.00 18.06
N VAL A 214 0.91 0.05 18.99
CA VAL A 214 0.47 0.19 20.38
C VAL A 214 1.70 0.48 21.21
N ARG A 215 1.78 1.71 21.71
CA ARG A 215 2.91 2.18 22.50
C ARG A 215 2.57 2.19 23.98
N ASN A 216 3.33 1.43 24.76
CA ASN A 216 3.19 1.30 26.21
C ASN A 216 4.05 2.30 26.98
N GLN A 217 4.90 3.05 26.27
CA GLN A 217 5.79 4.06 26.86
C GLN A 217 5.14 5.43 26.95
N SER A 218 5.53 6.21 27.95
CA SER A 218 5.07 7.59 28.16
C SER A 218 5.52 8.54 27.05
N ASN A 219 6.74 8.39 26.56
CA ASN A 219 7.34 9.28 25.58
C ASN A 219 6.96 8.86 24.16
N ALA A 220 6.60 9.84 23.34
CA ALA A 220 6.46 9.66 21.89
C ALA A 220 7.80 9.24 21.26
N THR A 221 7.72 8.61 20.09
CA THR A 221 8.89 8.28 19.24
C THR A 221 8.53 8.49 17.78
N SER A 222 9.50 8.33 16.89
CA SER A 222 9.27 8.41 15.45
C SER A 222 10.02 7.32 14.72
N ILE A 223 9.43 6.80 13.64
CA ILE A 223 10.03 5.79 12.78
C ILE A 223 10.20 6.41 11.39
N THR A 224 11.42 6.39 10.87
CA THR A 224 11.71 6.88 9.52
C THR A 224 11.71 5.72 8.53
N ILE A 225 10.95 5.87 7.46
CA ILE A 225 10.91 4.91 6.35
C ILE A 225 11.46 5.61 5.11
N THR A 226 12.54 5.07 4.55
CA THR A 226 13.17 5.57 3.32
C THR A 226 12.84 4.63 2.17
N GLY A 227 12.40 5.15 1.03
CA GLY A 227 12.04 4.33 -0.12
C GLY A 227 11.75 5.13 -1.38
N SER A 228 11.19 4.45 -2.37
CA SER A 228 10.64 5.04 -3.58
C SER A 228 9.26 5.63 -3.31
N VAL A 229 8.98 6.79 -3.88
CA VAL A 229 7.68 7.45 -3.86
C VAL A 229 6.76 6.81 -4.89
N LYS A 230 5.50 6.56 -4.51
CA LYS A 230 4.50 6.04 -5.43
C LYS A 230 4.16 7.06 -6.52
N THR A 231 4.31 6.63 -7.76
CA THR A 231 3.82 7.31 -8.96
C THR A 231 2.59 6.58 -9.51
N GLY A 232 1.65 7.29 -10.13
CA GLY A 232 0.40 6.73 -10.64
C GLY A 232 -0.62 6.33 -9.58
N GLN A 233 -1.76 5.81 -10.03
CA GLN A 233 -2.83 5.31 -9.17
C GLN A 233 -2.45 4.00 -8.45
N SER A 234 -3.16 3.67 -7.38
CA SER A 234 -3.18 2.34 -6.76
C SER A 234 -4.58 1.76 -6.81
N VAL A 235 -4.70 0.45 -6.94
CA VAL A 235 -5.98 -0.26 -6.92
C VAL A 235 -5.97 -1.25 -5.77
N ILE A 236 -6.76 -0.96 -4.74
CA ILE A 236 -6.70 -1.65 -3.45
C ILE A 236 -8.05 -2.34 -3.19
N PRO A 237 -8.09 -3.67 -2.99
CA PRO A 237 -9.33 -4.37 -2.65
C PRO A 237 -9.86 -3.96 -1.27
N VAL A 238 -11.13 -3.57 -1.22
CA VAL A 238 -11.86 -3.25 0.01
C VAL A 238 -13.01 -4.25 0.17
N PRO A 239 -12.80 -5.37 0.89
CA PRO A 239 -13.86 -6.35 1.14
C PRO A 239 -14.98 -5.79 2.03
N SER A 240 -16.04 -6.58 2.24
CA SER A 240 -17.07 -6.29 3.23
C SER A 240 -16.51 -6.26 4.66
N GLY A 241 -17.12 -5.49 5.56
CA GLY A 241 -16.62 -5.32 6.93
C GLY A 241 -15.51 -4.28 7.03
N TYR A 242 -14.64 -4.40 8.03
CA TYR A 242 -13.56 -3.46 8.26
C TYR A 242 -12.34 -3.79 7.40
N THR A 243 -11.76 -2.75 6.79
CA THR A 243 -10.46 -2.78 6.12
C THR A 243 -9.62 -1.63 6.65
N LEU A 244 -8.41 -1.91 7.13
CA LEU A 244 -7.46 -0.88 7.57
C LEU A 244 -6.62 -0.44 6.36
N LEU A 245 -7.05 0.63 5.70
CA LEU A 245 -6.42 1.15 4.49
C LEU A 245 -5.34 2.17 4.82
N GLY A 246 -4.17 2.00 4.22
CA GLY A 246 -3.08 2.96 4.28
C GLY A 246 -3.24 4.08 3.25
N ASN A 247 -2.84 5.30 3.60
CA ASN A 247 -2.45 6.27 2.59
C ASN A 247 -1.14 5.83 1.91
N VAL A 248 -1.27 5.24 0.73
CA VAL A 248 -0.16 4.75 -0.11
C VAL A 248 0.79 5.85 -0.62
N TYR A 249 0.43 7.13 -0.50
CA TYR A 249 1.23 8.24 -1.00
C TYR A 249 2.02 8.92 0.13
N ALA A 250 3.20 9.44 -0.24
CA ALA A 250 4.05 10.21 0.65
C ALA A 250 3.52 11.64 0.93
N THR A 251 2.27 11.94 0.57
CA THR A 251 1.60 13.22 0.82
C THR A 251 0.17 12.99 1.31
N SER A 252 -0.37 13.98 2.01
CA SER A 252 -1.74 13.95 2.50
C SER A 252 -2.75 14.02 1.36
N MET A 253 -3.84 13.28 1.49
CA MET A 253 -5.06 13.45 0.70
C MET A 253 -6.19 13.94 1.60
N THR A 254 -7.36 14.24 1.04
CA THR A 254 -8.58 14.52 1.80
C THR A 254 -9.65 13.47 1.51
N LEU A 255 -10.74 13.44 2.29
CA LEU A 255 -11.89 12.59 1.96
C LEU A 255 -12.39 12.83 0.53
N ALA A 256 -12.43 14.08 0.07
CA ALA A 256 -12.80 14.40 -1.31
C ALA A 256 -11.77 13.93 -2.34
N SER A 257 -10.47 14.17 -2.11
CA SER A 257 -9.43 13.84 -3.09
C SER A 257 -9.01 12.35 -3.08
N SER A 258 -9.44 11.59 -2.07
CA SER A 258 -9.17 10.15 -1.94
C SER A 258 -9.83 9.30 -3.03
N GLY A 259 -10.89 9.78 -3.68
CA GLY A 259 -11.67 8.98 -4.63
C GLY A 259 -12.47 7.83 -4.00
N LEU A 260 -12.59 7.77 -2.66
CA LEU A 260 -13.33 6.70 -1.98
C LEU A 260 -14.81 6.66 -2.37
N TYR A 261 -15.45 7.82 -2.57
CA TYR A 261 -16.83 7.90 -3.05
C TYR A 261 -16.86 8.17 -4.56
N THR A 262 -17.54 7.30 -5.30
CA THR A 262 -17.67 7.39 -6.77
C THR A 262 -19.11 7.54 -7.26
N GLY A 263 -20.08 7.63 -6.34
CA GLY A 263 -21.50 7.56 -6.67
C GLY A 263 -22.01 6.15 -6.98
N ASN A 264 -21.13 5.14 -6.98
CA ASN A 264 -21.47 3.74 -7.24
C ASN A 264 -20.80 2.82 -6.20
N SER A 265 -21.61 2.05 -5.46
CA SER A 265 -21.12 1.16 -4.40
C SER A 265 -20.32 -0.05 -4.89
N SER A 266 -20.33 -0.34 -6.19
CA SER A 266 -19.48 -1.37 -6.80
C SER A 266 -18.05 -0.89 -7.07
N THR A 267 -17.81 0.43 -7.01
CA THR A 267 -16.53 1.06 -7.33
C THR A 267 -16.09 2.06 -6.26
N GLY A 268 -16.78 2.12 -5.12
CA GLY A 268 -16.54 3.08 -4.07
C GLY A 268 -17.41 2.81 -2.84
N VAL A 269 -17.26 3.65 -1.82
CA VAL A 269 -18.11 3.60 -0.63
C VAL A 269 -19.56 3.95 -0.99
N ALA A 270 -20.54 3.27 -0.38
CA ALA A 270 -21.94 3.59 -0.58
C ALA A 270 -22.30 4.80 0.27
N GLY A 271 -22.97 5.76 -0.36
CA GLY A 271 -23.51 6.92 0.34
C GLY A 271 -24.91 6.64 0.92
N GLY A 272 -25.32 7.41 1.91
CA GLY A 272 -26.56 7.18 2.65
C GLY A 272 -26.76 8.14 3.81
N THR A 273 -27.31 7.65 4.92
CA THR A 273 -27.36 8.36 6.21
C THR A 273 -26.19 7.89 7.09
N SER A 274 -26.05 8.46 8.29
CA SER A 274 -25.05 7.99 9.27
C SER A 274 -25.21 6.53 9.68
N THR A 275 -26.35 5.89 9.40
CA THR A 275 -26.62 4.49 9.76
C THR A 275 -26.60 3.54 8.57
N THR A 276 -26.67 4.05 7.33
CA THR A 276 -26.75 3.22 6.11
C THR A 276 -25.61 3.43 5.13
N ALA A 277 -24.90 4.54 5.23
CA ALA A 277 -23.68 4.79 4.48
C ALA A 277 -22.52 4.02 5.09
N ASP A 278 -21.55 3.68 4.25
CA ASP A 278 -20.27 3.16 4.74
C ASP A 278 -19.50 4.23 5.50
N GLN A 279 -18.68 3.77 6.43
CA GLN A 279 -18.04 4.63 7.40
C GLN A 279 -16.53 4.69 7.15
N ILE A 280 -15.99 5.90 7.27
CA ILE A 280 -14.56 6.16 7.31
C ILE A 280 -14.21 6.54 8.74
N LEU A 281 -13.42 5.72 9.40
CA LEU A 281 -13.01 5.90 10.79
C LEU A 281 -11.55 6.35 10.80
N ILE A 282 -11.33 7.58 11.26
CA ILE A 282 -10.00 8.18 11.42
C ILE A 282 -9.70 8.22 12.91
N TRP A 283 -8.58 7.61 13.32
CA TRP A 283 -8.20 7.61 14.73
C TRP A 283 -7.86 9.02 15.21
N ASN A 284 -8.52 9.45 16.29
CA ASN A 284 -8.29 10.70 16.96
C ASN A 284 -7.61 10.43 18.31
N PRO A 285 -6.27 10.59 18.40
CA PRO A 285 -5.54 10.30 19.63
C PRO A 285 -5.90 11.24 20.78
N GLY A 286 -6.39 12.46 20.49
CA GLY A 286 -6.81 13.41 21.52
C GLY A 286 -8.13 13.03 22.21
N ALA A 287 -9.02 12.35 21.47
CA ALA A 287 -10.29 11.84 21.99
C ALA A 287 -10.23 10.37 22.45
N SER A 288 -9.09 9.70 22.24
CA SER A 288 -8.94 8.24 22.44
C SER A 288 -10.05 7.43 21.76
N GLY A 289 -10.39 7.81 20.52
CA GLY A 289 -11.50 7.22 19.77
C GLY A 289 -11.42 7.55 18.27
N TYR A 290 -12.47 7.20 17.53
CA TYR A 290 -12.54 7.48 16.09
C TYR A 290 -13.45 8.67 15.78
N ASP A 291 -12.95 9.57 14.94
CA ASP A 291 -13.82 10.46 14.18
C ASP A 291 -14.40 9.67 13.01
N THR A 292 -15.73 9.57 12.97
CA THR A 292 -16.44 8.78 11.95
C THR A 292 -17.07 9.69 10.90
N TYR A 293 -16.77 9.41 9.64
CA TYR A 293 -17.25 10.14 8.47
C TYR A 293 -18.03 9.22 7.54
N TYR A 294 -18.90 9.81 6.72
CA TYR A 294 -19.69 9.11 5.72
C TYR A 294 -20.06 10.04 4.58
N TYR A 295 -20.40 9.48 3.41
CA TYR A 295 -20.94 10.27 2.31
C TYR A 295 -22.47 10.33 2.40
N LYS A 296 -23.01 11.54 2.59
CA LYS A 296 -24.45 11.78 2.71
C LYS A 296 -25.08 12.02 1.33
N THR A 297 -26.20 11.35 1.04
CA THR A 297 -26.88 11.43 -0.27
C THR A 297 -28.21 12.16 -0.26
N SER A 298 -28.79 12.47 0.91
CA SER A 298 -30.06 13.21 1.01
C SER A 298 -30.27 13.83 2.40
N GLY A 299 -31.31 14.68 2.56
CA GLY A 299 -31.73 15.27 3.84
C GLY A 299 -31.11 16.63 4.17
N LEU A 300 -31.40 17.16 5.36
CA LEU A 300 -30.94 18.49 5.81
C LEU A 300 -29.42 18.66 5.71
N GLY A 301 -28.95 19.82 5.22
CA GLY A 301 -27.52 20.05 4.98
C GLY A 301 -26.99 19.47 3.66
N GLY A 302 -27.86 18.94 2.79
CA GLY A 302 -27.51 18.54 1.42
C GLY A 302 -26.70 17.23 1.33
N THR A 303 -26.08 17.04 0.18
CA THR A 303 -25.19 15.90 -0.13
C THR A 303 -23.73 16.24 0.14
N GLY A 304 -22.90 15.21 0.38
CA GLY A 304 -21.45 15.35 0.55
C GLY A 304 -20.90 14.64 1.77
N TRP A 305 -19.60 14.78 2.00
CA TRP A 305 -18.91 14.21 3.15
C TRP A 305 -19.37 14.88 4.46
N ARG A 306 -19.79 14.08 5.44
CA ARG A 306 -20.23 14.54 6.77
C ARG A 306 -19.55 13.73 7.86
N SER A 307 -19.52 14.28 9.08
CA SER A 307 -19.12 13.53 10.27
C SER A 307 -20.35 13.07 11.06
N PHE A 308 -20.15 12.10 11.96
CA PHE A 308 -21.21 11.71 12.91
C PHE A 308 -21.49 12.79 13.95
N SER A 309 -20.50 13.67 14.21
CA SER A 309 -20.66 14.83 15.08
C SER A 309 -21.42 15.99 14.42
N SER A 310 -21.50 16.03 13.08
CA SER A 310 -22.24 17.06 12.35
C SER A 310 -22.71 16.58 10.97
N ALA A 311 -24.02 16.38 10.83
CA ALA A 311 -24.64 15.96 9.57
C ALA A 311 -24.82 17.09 8.53
N SER A 312 -24.54 18.35 8.90
CA SER A 312 -24.71 19.52 8.04
C SER A 312 -23.39 20.21 7.67
N ALA A 313 -22.34 20.08 8.48
CA ALA A 313 -21.03 20.65 8.17
C ALA A 313 -20.30 19.80 7.13
N ASP A 314 -19.72 20.45 6.12
CA ASP A 314 -18.93 19.76 5.11
C ASP A 314 -17.61 19.25 5.68
N ALA A 315 -17.32 17.96 5.44
CA ALA A 315 -16.10 17.28 5.88
C ALA A 315 -15.20 16.90 4.69
N SER A 316 -15.47 17.44 3.50
CA SER A 316 -14.73 17.13 2.28
C SER A 316 -13.21 17.39 2.38
N SER A 317 -12.82 18.39 3.18
CA SER A 317 -11.43 18.79 3.43
C SER A 317 -10.75 18.04 4.57
N THR A 318 -11.43 17.08 5.22
CA THR A 318 -10.83 16.28 6.29
C THR A 318 -9.61 15.54 5.75
N PRO A 319 -8.42 15.74 6.33
CA PRO A 319 -7.19 15.15 5.83
C PRO A 319 -7.09 13.67 6.19
N ILE A 320 -6.49 12.91 5.28
CA ILE A 320 -5.88 11.60 5.50
C ILE A 320 -4.37 11.84 5.32
N PRO A 321 -3.62 12.06 6.41
CA PRO A 321 -2.22 12.44 6.33
C PRO A 321 -1.34 11.39 5.64
N ALA A 322 -0.18 11.83 5.12
CA ALA A 322 0.87 10.89 4.74
C ALA A 322 1.27 10.02 5.93
N GLY A 323 1.48 8.72 5.70
CA GLY A 323 1.85 7.77 6.76
C GLY A 323 0.73 7.42 7.75
N ALA A 324 -0.50 7.91 7.54
CA ALA A 324 -1.67 7.54 8.34
C ALA A 324 -2.50 6.44 7.65
N ALA A 325 -3.19 5.64 8.47
CA ALA A 325 -4.17 4.67 8.02
C ALA A 325 -5.57 5.01 8.55
N ILE A 326 -6.59 4.59 7.81
CA ILE A 326 -8.01 4.76 8.14
C ILE A 326 -8.71 3.42 8.10
N PHE A 327 -9.73 3.26 8.92
CA PHE A 327 -10.64 2.14 8.76
C PHE A 327 -11.75 2.52 7.78
N VAL A 328 -11.98 1.67 6.78
CA VAL A 328 -13.21 1.68 5.99
C VAL A 328 -14.07 0.54 6.49
N ASN A 329 -15.25 0.87 7.01
CA ASN A 329 -16.24 -0.11 7.45
C ASN A 329 -17.35 -0.20 6.41
N ARG A 330 -17.38 -1.33 5.71
CA ARG A 330 -18.34 -1.59 4.64
C ARG A 330 -19.67 -2.10 5.20
N ILE A 331 -20.56 -1.17 5.54
CA ILE A 331 -21.92 -1.43 6.06
C ILE A 331 -23.04 -1.10 5.07
N GLY A 332 -22.76 -0.30 4.04
CA GLY A 332 -23.73 0.19 3.06
C GLY A 332 -23.66 -0.53 1.71
N GLY A 333 -24.80 -0.62 1.02
CA GLY A 333 -24.90 -1.23 -0.31
C GLY A 333 -25.11 -2.75 -0.31
N SER A 334 -24.71 -3.43 -1.39
CA SER A 334 -24.92 -4.88 -1.63
C SER A 334 -24.16 -5.81 -0.69
N GLY A 335 -23.41 -5.29 0.28
CA GLY A 335 -22.52 -6.08 1.14
C GLY A 335 -21.33 -6.71 0.40
N THR A 336 -21.09 -6.33 -0.86
CA THR A 336 -19.94 -6.80 -1.65
C THR A 336 -18.77 -5.82 -1.51
N GLY A 337 -17.55 -6.34 -1.58
CA GLY A 337 -16.36 -5.51 -1.67
C GLY A 337 -16.25 -4.73 -2.99
N PHE A 338 -15.31 -3.80 -3.06
CA PHE A 338 -14.97 -3.04 -4.27
C PHE A 338 -13.46 -2.85 -4.37
N ASN A 339 -12.95 -2.46 -5.54
CA ASN A 339 -11.56 -2.05 -5.69
C ASN A 339 -11.47 -0.53 -5.60
N TRP A 340 -10.84 -0.01 -4.55
CA TRP A 340 -10.58 1.41 -4.40
C TRP A 340 -9.46 1.83 -5.36
N VAL A 341 -9.80 2.66 -6.34
CA VAL A 341 -8.81 3.31 -7.20
C VAL A 341 -8.36 4.59 -6.51
N ALA A 342 -7.31 4.49 -5.69
CA ALA A 342 -6.68 5.63 -5.06
C ALA A 342 -5.99 6.49 -6.13
N PRO A 343 -6.45 7.73 -6.37
CA PRO A 343 -5.84 8.61 -7.36
C PRO A 343 -4.42 8.98 -6.95
N GLN A 344 -3.55 9.23 -7.92
CA GLN A 344 -2.18 9.68 -7.64
C GLN A 344 -2.17 10.96 -6.79
N HIS A 345 -1.37 10.97 -5.71
CA HIS A 345 -1.10 12.18 -4.92
C HIS A 345 0.41 12.43 -4.75
N PRO A 346 0.89 13.67 -4.98
CA PRO A 346 0.15 14.79 -5.58
C PRO A 346 -0.23 14.47 -7.03
N ALA A 347 -1.32 15.09 -7.52
CA ALA A 347 -1.85 14.85 -8.86
C ALA A 347 -0.83 15.15 -10.00
N SER A 348 0.26 15.85 -9.69
CA SER A 348 1.39 16.08 -10.60
C SER A 348 2.72 15.88 -9.86
N PHE A 349 3.58 14.98 -10.36
CA PHE A 349 5.03 15.08 -10.16
C PHE A 349 5.54 15.92 -11.33
N ASN A 350 5.79 17.21 -11.11
CA ASN A 350 6.48 18.05 -12.08
C ASN A 350 7.99 17.84 -11.97
#